data_AF-A0A0N1PB04-F1
#
_entry.id   AF-A0A0N1PB04-F1
#
_cell.length_a   1.000
_cell.length_b   1.000
_cell.length_c   1.000
_cell.angle_alpha   90.00
_cell.angle_beta   90.00
_cell.angle_gamma   90.00
#
_symmetry.space_group_name_H-M   'P 1'
#
loop_
_entity.id
_entity.type
_entity.pdbx_description
1 polymer ?
#
loop_
_entity_poly.entity_id
_entity_poly.type
_entity_poly.pdbx_seq_one_letter_code
_entity_poly.pdbx_strand_id
1 'polypeptide(L)'
;MRNRSSQSSNVLLGDNASEVTSSSSSVGGAPPPPTPQDRAPKIKSAALCDDYAVKLRHEAADLERRRPSFWSMRCSSSIFVGLLLWALIGLVVCYKINEHPPLSDSSKALITTESALPDYCRGNYCFEDNGTEPFGAVLGAHDGVYAYGNCYAQGCISLLDFEYPIPLPPGSHTLLDAPEATTRLMRTGMKWQCVEYARRYWMLRGKPAQAVFGSVEGAADMWSDLSFVTLLDNVSTAPLFKYANGAVVGYGGSAPRVGDLVIYPRDNEGKVPYGHVAVIVRVELPEEEDSQPQAALEGRVYLAEQNWYNNPWPEPYHNYSRWLPLRVTAPPQGTALQYTIHDDYHPIQGWMRYGDP
;
A
#
# COMPACT_ATOMS: atom_id res chain seq x y z
N MET A 1 -31.61 -44.95 54.09
CA MET A 1 -31.48 -46.38 54.47
C MET A 1 -30.56 -47.08 53.46
N ARG A 2 -29.52 -47.75 53.98
CA ARG A 2 -28.61 -48.79 53.40
C ARG A 2 -27.81 -48.43 52.12
N ASN A 3 -26.51 -48.15 52.15
CA ASN A 3 -25.27 -48.92 52.48
C ASN A 3 -24.89 -50.09 51.55
N ARG A 4 -23.71 -49.95 50.89
CA ARG A 4 -22.59 -50.91 50.62
C ARG A 4 -21.79 -50.37 49.41
N SER A 5 -20.49 -50.01 49.42
CA SER A 5 -19.23 -50.56 49.95
C SER A 5 -18.61 -51.73 49.15
N SER A 6 -17.49 -51.48 48.46
CA SER A 6 -16.31 -52.37 48.29
C SER A 6 -15.21 -51.58 47.53
N GLN A 7 -14.10 -51.19 48.18
CA GLN A 7 -12.79 -51.88 48.23
C GLN A 7 -12.07 -51.92 46.86
N SER A 8 -10.98 -51.16 46.66
CA SER A 8 -9.59 -51.33 47.16
C SER A 8 -8.80 -52.39 46.41
N SER A 9 -7.72 -51.97 45.73
CA SER A 9 -6.47 -52.74 45.58
C SER A 9 -5.33 -51.80 45.16
N ASN A 10 -4.43 -51.55 46.12
CA ASN A 10 -3.08 -51.06 45.91
C ASN A 10 -2.22 -52.18 45.31
N VAL A 11 -1.30 -51.84 44.40
CA VAL A 11 -0.10 -52.65 44.12
C VAL A 11 1.11 -51.72 44.19
N LEU A 12 2.06 -52.10 45.06
CA LEU A 12 3.32 -51.46 45.37
C LEU A 12 4.46 -52.32 44.80
N LEU A 13 5.58 -51.64 44.53
CA LEU A 13 6.98 -52.09 44.55
C LEU A 13 7.58 -52.79 43.32
N GLY A 14 8.71 -52.23 42.90
CA GLY A 14 9.67 -52.82 41.96
C GLY A 14 10.82 -51.87 41.64
N ASP A 15 11.61 -51.50 42.66
CA ASP A 15 12.96 -50.95 42.47
C ASP A 15 13.86 -52.00 41.81
N ASN A 16 14.68 -51.60 40.84
CA ASN A 16 16.00 -52.18 40.65
C ASN A 16 16.92 -51.23 39.88
N ALA A 17 17.97 -50.83 40.59
CA ALA A 17 19.16 -50.21 40.05
C ALA A 17 19.94 -51.22 39.19
N SER A 18 20.55 -50.74 38.11
CA SER A 18 21.69 -51.40 37.49
C SER A 18 22.62 -50.34 36.93
N GLU A 19 23.68 -50.18 37.70
CA GLU A 19 24.94 -49.50 37.44
C GLU A 19 25.60 -50.11 36.20
N VAL A 20 25.86 -49.32 35.16
CA VAL A 20 26.74 -49.71 34.07
C VAL A 20 27.86 -48.69 33.98
N THR A 21 29.00 -49.10 34.49
CA THR A 21 30.32 -48.56 34.22
C THR A 21 30.73 -49.00 32.81
N SER A 22 31.09 -48.04 31.95
CA SER A 22 31.92 -48.35 30.78
C SER A 22 32.87 -47.20 30.49
N SER A 23 34.14 -47.59 30.47
CA SER A 23 35.36 -46.85 30.25
C SER A 23 35.47 -46.13 28.90
N SER A 24 36.01 -44.92 29.00
CA SER A 24 36.88 -44.19 28.05
C SER A 24 37.37 -44.92 26.79
N SER A 25 37.12 -44.29 25.64
CA SER A 25 38.08 -44.23 24.54
C SER A 25 38.09 -42.82 23.94
N SER A 26 39.27 -42.21 24.04
CA SER A 26 39.68 -40.90 23.55
C SER A 26 39.57 -40.75 22.03
N VAL A 27 38.87 -39.72 21.57
CA VAL A 27 39.00 -39.18 20.21
C VAL A 27 39.02 -37.65 20.27
N GLY A 28 40.09 -37.08 19.69
CA GLY A 28 40.39 -35.69 19.35
C GLY A 28 39.41 -34.59 19.74
N GLY A 29 39.89 -33.70 20.62
CA GLY A 29 39.22 -32.43 20.92
C GLY A 29 39.21 -31.48 19.73
N ALA A 30 38.02 -30.99 19.40
CA ALA A 30 37.86 -29.73 18.69
C ALA A 30 37.89 -28.58 19.71
N PRO A 31 38.54 -27.44 19.41
CA PRO A 31 38.60 -26.31 20.33
C PRO A 31 37.20 -25.70 20.54
N PRO A 32 36.93 -25.15 21.74
CA PRO A 32 35.64 -24.61 22.09
C PRO A 32 35.28 -23.33 21.31
N PRO A 33 33.97 -23.09 21.11
CA PRO A 33 33.33 -21.82 20.89
C PRO A 33 34.08 -20.58 21.37
N PRO A 34 34.60 -19.62 20.57
CA PRO A 34 34.95 -18.34 21.17
C PRO A 34 33.67 -17.72 21.75
N THR A 35 33.70 -17.41 23.04
CA THR A 35 32.66 -16.66 23.74
C THR A 35 32.45 -15.30 23.05
N PRO A 36 31.21 -14.85 22.83
CA PRO A 36 30.93 -13.51 22.31
C PRO A 36 31.25 -12.46 23.38
N GLN A 37 32.52 -12.12 23.53
CA GLN A 37 32.92 -10.89 24.21
C GLN A 37 32.97 -9.76 23.19
N ASP A 38 32.09 -8.80 23.40
CA ASP A 38 32.25 -7.37 23.15
C ASP A 38 33.31 -6.97 22.12
N ARG A 39 32.85 -6.68 20.91
CA ARG A 39 33.43 -5.67 20.01
C ARG A 39 32.47 -5.35 18.86
N ALA A 40 31.36 -4.68 19.19
CA ALA A 40 30.73 -3.83 18.21
C ALA A 40 31.68 -2.65 17.94
N PRO A 41 32.22 -2.46 16.72
CA PRO A 41 32.82 -1.19 16.39
C PRO A 41 31.69 -0.16 16.41
N LYS A 42 31.74 0.79 17.36
CA LYS A 42 30.98 2.03 17.28
C LYS A 42 31.51 2.81 16.07
N ILE A 43 31.07 2.41 14.88
CA ILE A 43 31.29 3.14 13.64
C ILE A 43 30.43 4.39 13.77
N LYS A 44 31.09 5.53 13.91
CA LYS A 44 30.46 6.85 13.82
C LYS A 44 30.00 7.05 12.38
N SER A 45 28.82 6.52 12.04
CA SER A 45 28.20 6.63 10.71
C SER A 45 28.08 8.08 10.23
N ALA A 46 27.91 9.03 11.15
CA ALA A 46 27.87 10.46 10.84
C ALA A 46 29.17 10.98 10.19
N ALA A 47 30.34 10.58 10.71
CA ALA A 47 31.62 11.06 10.17
C ALA A 47 31.91 10.52 8.77
N LEU A 48 31.41 9.32 8.46
CA LEU A 48 31.53 8.69 7.14
C LEU A 48 30.60 9.36 6.12
N CYS A 49 29.40 9.76 6.55
CA CYS A 49 28.48 10.55 5.73
C CYS A 49 29.00 11.98 5.47
N ASP A 50 29.61 12.62 6.48
CA ASP A 50 30.17 13.97 6.34
C ASP A 50 31.36 13.99 5.38
N ASP A 51 32.26 13.01 5.46
CA ASP A 51 33.42 12.91 4.57
C ASP A 51 33.00 12.67 3.10
N TYR A 52 31.95 11.85 2.91
CA TYR A 52 31.36 11.62 1.59
C TYR A 52 30.69 12.89 1.02
N ALA A 53 29.97 13.65 1.85
CA ALA A 53 29.34 14.91 1.43
C ALA A 53 30.38 15.99 1.05
N VAL A 54 31.49 16.08 1.78
CA VAL A 54 32.60 16.99 1.46
C VAL A 54 33.26 16.61 0.13
N LYS A 55 33.48 15.31 -0.11
CA LYS A 55 34.03 14.82 -1.38
C LYS A 55 33.15 15.20 -2.58
N LEU A 56 31.82 15.00 -2.46
CA LEU A 56 30.88 15.37 -3.53
C LEU A 56 30.88 16.87 -3.84
N ARG A 57 31.02 17.74 -2.83
CA ARG A 57 31.12 19.20 -3.04
C ARG A 57 32.40 19.59 -3.79
N HIS A 58 33.52 18.94 -3.49
CA HIS A 58 34.77 19.18 -4.22
C HIS A 58 34.68 18.71 -5.68
N GLU A 59 34.09 17.55 -5.94
CA GLU A 59 33.89 17.04 -7.30
C GLU A 59 32.95 17.95 -8.11
N ALA A 60 31.89 18.48 -7.50
CA ALA A 60 30.99 19.43 -8.15
C ALA A 60 31.68 20.75 -8.50
N ALA A 61 32.49 21.31 -7.59
CA ALA A 61 33.25 22.54 -7.84
C ALA A 61 34.32 22.36 -8.93
N ASP A 62 34.93 21.18 -9.02
CA ASP A 62 35.92 20.86 -10.06
C ASP A 62 35.28 20.71 -11.44
N LEU A 63 34.07 20.15 -11.51
CA LEU A 63 33.29 20.09 -12.77
C LEU A 63 32.88 21.48 -13.26
N GLU A 64 32.52 22.38 -12.34
CA GLU A 64 32.16 23.76 -12.69
C GLU A 64 33.38 24.55 -13.17
N ARG A 65 34.56 24.30 -12.59
CA ARG A 65 35.83 24.90 -13.03
C ARG A 65 36.31 24.35 -14.39
N ARG A 66 35.92 23.12 -14.75
CA ARG A 66 36.25 22.49 -16.04
C ARG A 66 35.23 22.81 -17.14
N ARG A 67 34.16 23.55 -16.86
CA ARG A 67 33.18 23.95 -17.88
C ARG A 67 33.86 24.97 -18.83
N PRO A 68 34.13 24.60 -20.10
CA PRO A 68 34.80 25.52 -21.01
C PRO A 68 33.88 26.71 -21.28
N SER A 69 34.41 27.93 -21.17
CA SER A 69 33.68 29.17 -21.45
C SER A 69 33.40 29.29 -22.96
N PHE A 70 32.32 28.64 -23.38
CA PHE A 70 31.85 28.64 -24.77
C PHE A 70 31.07 29.92 -25.10
N TRP A 71 31.69 31.09 -24.89
CA TRP A 71 31.18 32.35 -25.42
C TRP A 71 32.35 33.19 -25.94
N SER A 72 32.89 32.78 -27.08
CA SER A 72 33.47 33.76 -28.02
C SER A 72 32.51 33.86 -29.20
N MET A 73 31.65 34.89 -29.18
CA MET A 73 30.83 35.23 -30.35
C MET A 73 31.76 35.74 -31.45
N ARG A 74 32.08 34.87 -32.41
CA ARG A 74 32.45 35.34 -33.74
C ARG A 74 31.15 35.52 -34.52
N CYS A 75 30.84 36.76 -34.90
CA CYS A 75 29.74 37.07 -35.80
C CYS A 75 29.97 36.38 -37.15
N SER A 76 29.51 35.13 -37.25
CA SER A 76 29.44 34.37 -38.49
C SER A 76 28.13 34.71 -39.19
N SER A 77 28.20 34.97 -40.50
CA SER A 77 27.06 35.18 -41.39
C SER A 77 26.01 34.06 -41.33
N SER A 78 26.36 32.88 -40.78
CA SER A 78 25.45 31.76 -40.52
C SER A 78 24.36 32.07 -39.48
N ILE A 79 24.58 32.98 -38.52
CA ILE A 79 23.58 33.33 -37.50
C ILE A 79 22.42 34.09 -38.12
N PHE A 80 22.70 35.02 -39.04
CA PHE A 80 21.67 35.77 -39.75
C PHE A 80 20.80 34.87 -40.64
N VAL A 81 21.40 33.87 -41.29
CA VAL A 81 20.64 32.87 -42.07
C VAL A 81 19.75 32.03 -41.15
N GLY A 82 20.25 31.63 -39.98
CA GLY A 82 19.46 30.90 -38.98
C GLY A 82 18.26 31.71 -38.48
N LEU A 83 18.47 32.98 -38.14
CA LEU A 83 17.39 33.86 -37.68
C LEU A 83 16.34 34.13 -38.77
N LEU A 84 16.76 34.25 -40.04
CA LEU A 84 15.85 34.44 -41.17
C LEU A 84 14.98 33.18 -41.41
N LEU A 85 15.57 31.99 -41.29
CA LEU A 85 14.85 30.71 -41.36
C LEU A 85 13.81 30.59 -40.23
N TRP A 86 14.18 30.92 -39.00
CA TRP A 86 13.24 30.91 -37.87
C TRP A 86 12.11 31.93 -38.02
N ALA A 87 12.40 33.13 -38.55
CA ALA A 87 11.38 34.13 -38.84
C ALA A 87 10.39 33.65 -39.91
N LEU A 88 10.88 33.00 -40.98
CA LEU A 88 10.03 32.43 -42.03
C LEU A 88 9.14 31.29 -41.50
N ILE A 89 9.69 30.40 -40.67
CA ILE A 89 8.90 29.34 -40.01
C ILE A 89 7.81 29.95 -39.13
N GLY A 90 8.15 30.96 -38.32
CA GLY A 90 7.17 31.67 -37.49
C GLY A 90 6.05 32.32 -38.33
N LEU A 91 6.40 32.91 -39.47
CA LEU A 91 5.44 33.57 -40.35
C LEU A 91 4.47 32.57 -41.01
N VAL A 92 4.98 31.39 -41.42
CA VAL A 92 4.14 30.31 -41.95
C VAL A 92 3.19 29.76 -40.89
N VAL A 93 3.65 29.59 -39.65
CA VAL A 93 2.80 29.16 -38.52
C VAL A 93 1.71 30.20 -38.23
N CYS A 94 2.07 31.48 -38.17
CA CYS A 94 1.09 32.56 -37.96
C CYS A 94 0.05 32.62 -39.09
N TYR A 95 0.45 32.41 -40.34
CA TYR A 95 -0.48 32.41 -41.48
C TYR A 95 -1.44 31.21 -41.43
N LYS A 96 -0.94 30.02 -41.06
CA LYS A 96 -1.74 28.80 -40.86
C LYS A 96 -2.75 28.93 -39.72
N ILE A 97 -2.43 29.68 -38.66
CA ILE A 97 -3.35 29.92 -37.54
C ILE A 97 -4.50 30.85 -37.95
N ASN A 98 -4.27 31.79 -38.88
CA ASN A 98 -5.28 32.75 -39.32
C ASN A 98 -6.26 32.23 -40.40
N GLU A 99 -6.02 31.06 -41.01
CA GLU A 99 -6.95 30.46 -41.96
C GLU A 99 -8.03 29.57 -41.34
N HIS A 100 -8.04 29.41 -40.01
CA HIS A 100 -9.18 28.78 -39.35
C HIS A 100 -10.33 29.80 -39.25
N PRO A 101 -11.52 29.51 -39.82
CA PRO A 101 -12.70 30.34 -39.61
C PRO A 101 -12.94 30.47 -38.10
N PRO A 102 -13.49 31.60 -37.62
CA PRO A 102 -13.78 31.76 -36.20
C PRO A 102 -14.63 30.58 -35.76
N LEU A 103 -14.04 29.72 -34.93
CA LEU A 103 -14.74 28.66 -34.25
C LEU A 103 -15.91 29.34 -33.54
N SER A 104 -17.12 29.10 -34.05
CA SER A 104 -18.34 29.51 -33.38
C SER A 104 -18.24 29.07 -31.94
N ASP A 105 -18.53 29.98 -31.03
CA ASP A 105 -18.66 29.79 -29.59
C ASP A 105 -19.49 28.54 -29.25
N SER A 106 -18.82 27.40 -29.28
CA SER A 106 -19.17 26.21 -28.51
C SER A 106 -18.15 26.12 -27.39
N SER A 107 -17.96 27.22 -26.69
CA SER A 107 -17.77 27.19 -25.24
C SER A 107 -19.04 26.59 -24.63
N LYS A 108 -19.23 25.27 -24.82
CA LYS A 108 -19.84 24.47 -23.76
C LYS A 108 -18.95 24.78 -22.58
N ALA A 109 -19.44 25.63 -21.68
CA ALA A 109 -18.77 25.95 -20.44
C ALA A 109 -18.18 24.64 -19.95
N LEU A 110 -16.85 24.60 -19.84
CA LEU A 110 -16.17 23.51 -19.18
C LEU A 110 -16.76 23.56 -17.77
N ILE A 111 -17.81 22.77 -17.53
CA ILE A 111 -18.42 22.57 -16.23
C ILE A 111 -17.22 22.16 -15.38
N THR A 112 -16.71 23.10 -14.58
CA THR A 112 -15.58 22.81 -13.71
C THR A 112 -16.04 21.61 -12.90
N THR A 113 -15.22 20.57 -12.84
CA THR A 113 -15.56 19.29 -12.18
C THR A 113 -16.14 19.50 -10.77
N GLU A 114 -15.81 20.61 -10.14
CA GLU A 114 -16.37 21.08 -8.87
C GLU A 114 -17.88 21.34 -8.91
N SER A 115 -18.41 21.94 -9.99
CA SER A 115 -19.85 22.20 -10.18
C SER A 115 -20.70 20.95 -10.43
N ALA A 116 -20.08 19.77 -10.53
CA ALA A 116 -20.77 18.48 -10.56
C ALA A 116 -20.74 17.74 -9.20
N LEU A 117 -20.01 18.26 -8.21
CA LEU A 117 -20.01 17.71 -6.84
C LEU A 117 -21.30 18.08 -6.09
N PRO A 118 -21.80 17.30 -5.14
CA PRO A 118 -22.83 17.79 -4.22
C PRO A 118 -22.34 19.00 -3.42
N ASP A 119 -23.24 19.86 -2.95
CA ASP A 119 -22.85 21.09 -2.22
C ASP A 119 -22.02 20.79 -0.96
N TYR A 120 -22.34 19.71 -0.25
CA TYR A 120 -21.60 19.23 0.93
C TYR A 120 -20.22 18.63 0.61
N CYS A 121 -19.86 18.51 -0.67
CA CYS A 121 -18.53 18.10 -1.13
C CYS A 121 -17.68 19.30 -1.62
N ARG A 122 -18.15 20.54 -1.47
CA ARG A 122 -17.51 21.74 -2.02
C ARG A 122 -17.08 22.73 -0.94
N GLY A 123 -16.04 23.48 -1.27
CA GLY A 123 -15.65 24.70 -0.54
C GLY A 123 -15.47 24.47 0.96
N ASN A 124 -16.13 25.31 1.78
CA ASN A 124 -15.90 25.38 3.21
C ASN A 124 -16.31 24.11 3.98
N TYR A 125 -17.24 23.31 3.44
CA TYR A 125 -17.68 22.05 4.06
C TYR A 125 -16.54 21.05 4.24
N CYS A 126 -15.49 21.15 3.42
CA CYS A 126 -14.33 20.25 3.53
C CYS A 126 -13.43 20.55 4.72
N PHE A 127 -13.60 21.72 5.36
CA PHE A 127 -12.84 22.14 6.53
C PHE A 127 -13.65 22.04 7.83
N GLU A 128 -14.87 21.52 7.76
CA GLU A 128 -15.66 21.15 8.93
C GLU A 128 -15.14 19.82 9.53
N ASP A 129 -15.44 19.54 10.80
CA ASP A 129 -15.08 18.30 11.52
C ASP A 129 -13.60 17.86 11.39
N ASN A 130 -12.67 18.81 11.52
CA ASN A 130 -11.21 18.61 11.43
C ASN A 130 -10.69 18.20 10.03
N GLY A 131 -11.47 18.38 8.96
CA GLY A 131 -10.94 18.31 7.60
C GLY A 131 -9.93 19.44 7.37
N THR A 132 -8.82 19.15 6.69
CA THR A 132 -7.78 20.17 6.40
C THR A 132 -7.56 20.40 4.92
N GLU A 133 -8.02 19.50 4.06
CA GLU A 133 -7.75 19.55 2.62
C GLU A 133 -9.03 19.57 1.77
N PRO A 134 -9.09 20.29 0.65
CA PRO A 134 -10.27 20.30 -0.21
C PRO A 134 -10.46 18.96 -0.95
N PHE A 135 -11.65 18.75 -1.51
CA PHE A 135 -11.93 17.62 -2.39
C PHE A 135 -10.91 17.56 -3.54
N GLY A 136 -10.23 16.42 -3.70
CA GLY A 136 -9.23 16.19 -4.75
C GLY A 136 -7.81 16.67 -4.45
N ALA A 137 -7.57 17.29 -3.29
CA ALA A 137 -6.20 17.56 -2.83
C ALA A 137 -5.43 16.25 -2.65
N VAL A 138 -4.12 16.26 -2.88
CA VAL A 138 -3.28 15.08 -2.64
C VAL A 138 -2.98 14.98 -1.14
N LEU A 139 -3.39 13.87 -0.51
CA LEU A 139 -3.11 13.62 0.91
C LEU A 139 -1.78 12.90 1.12
N GLY A 140 -1.39 12.03 0.18
CA GLY A 140 -0.17 11.24 0.25
C GLY A 140 -0.07 10.26 -0.91
N ALA A 141 0.98 9.45 -0.93
CA ALA A 141 1.18 8.45 -1.97
C ALA A 141 1.96 7.25 -1.44
N HIS A 142 1.49 6.04 -1.75
CA HIS A 142 2.24 4.81 -1.50
C HIS A 142 2.61 4.16 -2.83
N ASP A 143 3.90 3.87 -3.05
CA ASP A 143 4.43 3.34 -4.30
C ASP A 143 3.91 4.09 -5.54
N GLY A 144 3.75 5.41 -5.47
CA GLY A 144 3.23 6.22 -6.57
C GLY A 144 1.71 6.11 -6.82
N VAL A 145 0.96 5.47 -5.92
CA VAL A 145 -0.51 5.49 -5.90
C VAL A 145 -0.97 6.59 -4.95
N TYR A 146 -1.38 7.73 -5.52
CA TYR A 146 -1.83 8.91 -4.78
C TYR A 146 -3.19 8.70 -4.10
N ALA A 147 -3.30 9.12 -2.86
CA ALA A 147 -4.58 9.28 -2.17
C ALA A 147 -5.03 10.72 -2.25
N TYR A 148 -6.33 10.91 -2.47
CA TYR A 148 -6.94 12.21 -2.63
C TYR A 148 -7.96 12.51 -1.52
N GLY A 149 -8.10 13.80 -1.20
CA GLY A 149 -9.06 14.29 -0.24
C GLY A 149 -10.48 14.05 -0.72
N ASN A 150 -11.30 13.43 0.12
CA ASN A 150 -12.72 13.24 -0.15
C ASN A 150 -13.58 14.25 0.62
N CYS A 151 -13.01 15.39 1.03
CA CYS A 151 -13.72 16.39 1.83
C CYS A 151 -14.19 15.76 3.16
N TYR A 152 -15.47 15.89 3.51
CA TYR A 152 -16.06 15.30 4.69
C TYR A 152 -16.36 13.80 4.53
N ALA A 153 -15.63 12.94 5.25
CA ALA A 153 -15.66 11.48 5.03
C ALA A 153 -17.03 10.82 5.28
N GLN A 154 -17.86 11.40 6.15
CA GLN A 154 -19.15 10.82 6.54
C GLN A 154 -20.31 11.24 5.62
N GLY A 155 -20.16 12.34 4.87
CA GLY A 155 -21.25 12.89 4.05
C GLY A 155 -20.91 13.03 2.57
N CYS A 156 -19.64 13.15 2.19
CA CYS A 156 -19.27 13.40 0.81
C CYS A 156 -19.21 12.11 -0.02
N ILE A 157 -20.26 11.88 -0.83
CA ILE A 157 -20.29 10.87 -1.88
C ILE A 157 -20.32 11.60 -3.23
N SER A 158 -19.20 11.56 -3.96
CA SER A 158 -19.18 12.08 -5.33
C SER A 158 -19.86 11.09 -6.26
N LEU A 159 -20.72 11.59 -7.15
CA LEU A 159 -21.22 10.82 -8.30
C LEU A 159 -20.23 10.84 -9.47
N LEU A 160 -19.05 11.43 -9.29
CA LEU A 160 -18.00 11.49 -10.30
C LEU A 160 -17.10 10.27 -10.20
N ASP A 161 -16.92 9.60 -11.32
CA ASP A 161 -15.97 8.51 -11.42
C ASP A 161 -14.54 8.98 -11.66
N PHE A 162 -13.60 8.18 -11.17
CA PHE A 162 -12.22 8.24 -11.60
C PHE A 162 -11.95 7.14 -12.63
N GLU A 163 -11.33 7.57 -13.72
CA GLU A 163 -10.83 6.71 -14.77
C GLU A 163 -9.32 6.87 -14.86
N TYR A 164 -8.62 5.76 -15.00
CA TYR A 164 -7.17 5.75 -15.11
C TYR A 164 -6.76 5.10 -16.44
N PRO A 165 -5.86 5.73 -17.21
CA PRO A 165 -5.33 5.12 -18.43
C PRO A 165 -4.36 3.99 -18.07
N ILE A 166 -4.68 2.76 -18.47
CA ILE A 166 -3.76 1.63 -18.39
C ILE A 166 -3.16 1.35 -19.78
N PRO A 167 -1.86 1.04 -19.89
CA PRO A 167 -1.27 0.57 -21.14
C PRO A 167 -1.99 -0.68 -21.63
N LEU A 168 -2.27 -0.76 -22.93
CA LEU A 168 -2.75 -1.97 -23.58
C LEU A 168 -1.55 -2.82 -24.03
N PRO A 169 -1.35 -4.03 -23.48
CA PRO A 169 -0.38 -4.96 -24.04
C PRO A 169 -0.64 -5.22 -25.53
N PRO A 170 0.40 -5.42 -26.35
CA PRO A 170 0.22 -5.83 -27.75
C PRO A 170 -0.67 -7.08 -27.84
N GLY A 171 -1.74 -7.01 -28.63
CA GLY A 171 -2.69 -8.10 -28.80
C GLY A 171 -3.82 -8.20 -27.77
N SER A 172 -3.89 -7.31 -26.77
CA SER A 172 -4.99 -7.26 -25.79
C SER A 172 -6.15 -6.33 -26.18
N HIS A 173 -6.20 -5.90 -27.45
CA HIS A 173 -7.28 -5.05 -27.94
C HIS A 173 -8.60 -5.83 -27.92
N THR A 174 -9.64 -5.17 -27.44
CA THR A 174 -11.03 -5.61 -27.51
C THR A 174 -11.76 -4.85 -28.60
N LEU A 175 -12.96 -5.28 -28.96
CA LEU A 175 -13.83 -4.57 -29.92
C LEU A 175 -14.22 -3.15 -29.47
N LEU A 176 -14.02 -2.80 -28.19
CA LEU A 176 -14.29 -1.48 -27.63
C LEU A 176 -13.08 -0.53 -27.74
N ASP A 177 -11.88 -1.04 -27.97
CA ASP A 177 -10.69 -0.20 -28.10
C ASP A 177 -10.59 0.37 -29.51
N ALA A 178 -10.12 1.61 -29.63
CA ALA A 178 -9.79 2.17 -30.93
C ALA A 178 -8.64 1.36 -31.57
N PRO A 179 -8.60 1.21 -32.91
CA PRO A 179 -7.58 0.41 -33.59
C PRO A 179 -6.13 0.78 -33.25
N GLU A 180 -5.89 2.05 -32.92
CA GLU A 180 -4.56 2.60 -32.57
C GLU A 180 -4.42 2.94 -31.07
N ALA A 181 -5.37 2.50 -30.24
CA ALA A 181 -5.32 2.78 -28.81
C ALA A 181 -4.11 2.10 -28.17
N THR A 182 -3.19 2.88 -27.60
CA THR A 182 -2.08 2.35 -26.79
C THR A 182 -2.44 2.25 -25.32
N THR A 183 -3.59 2.78 -24.93
CA THR A 183 -4.13 2.76 -23.57
C THR A 183 -5.63 2.53 -23.57
N ARG A 184 -6.14 1.99 -22.45
CA ARG A 184 -7.57 1.88 -22.15
C ARG A 184 -7.87 2.66 -20.88
N LEU A 185 -8.94 3.45 -20.88
CA LEU A 185 -9.46 4.05 -19.66
C LEU A 185 -10.18 3.00 -18.84
N MET A 186 -9.73 2.78 -17.61
CA MET A 186 -10.39 1.91 -16.65
C MET A 186 -10.97 2.72 -15.52
N ARG A 187 -12.28 2.56 -15.28
CA ARG A 187 -12.95 3.11 -14.11
C ARG A 187 -12.47 2.41 -12.85
N THR A 188 -11.90 3.17 -11.92
CA THR A 188 -11.44 2.64 -10.62
C THR A 188 -12.46 2.82 -9.52
N GLY A 189 -13.44 3.71 -9.69
CA GLY A 189 -14.55 3.92 -8.73
C GLY A 189 -14.93 5.39 -8.61
N MET A 190 -15.80 5.69 -7.65
CA MET A 190 -16.23 7.07 -7.36
C MET A 190 -15.10 7.85 -6.67
N LYS A 191 -14.87 9.08 -7.11
CA LYS A 191 -13.94 10.02 -6.47
C LYS A 191 -14.44 10.41 -5.06
N TRP A 192 -13.63 10.50 -4.03
CA TRP A 192 -12.38 9.81 -3.78
C TRP A 192 -12.63 8.79 -2.68
N GLN A 193 -13.47 7.79 -2.99
CA GLN A 193 -13.95 6.82 -2.03
C GLN A 193 -12.87 5.78 -1.68
N CYS A 194 -13.05 5.08 -0.57
CA CYS A 194 -12.11 4.04 -0.11
C CYS A 194 -11.97 2.88 -1.11
N VAL A 195 -13.09 2.43 -1.68
CA VAL A 195 -13.12 1.37 -2.71
C VAL A 195 -12.38 1.79 -3.98
N GLU A 196 -12.45 3.06 -4.37
CA GLU A 196 -11.73 3.60 -5.52
C GLU A 196 -10.21 3.48 -5.32
N TYR A 197 -9.71 3.91 -4.16
CA TYR A 197 -8.29 3.80 -3.82
C TYR A 197 -7.82 2.35 -3.83
N ALA A 198 -8.55 1.46 -3.16
CA ALA A 198 -8.20 0.05 -3.08
C ALA A 198 -8.14 -0.62 -4.47
N ARG A 199 -9.14 -0.35 -5.33
CA ARG A 199 -9.16 -0.88 -6.70
C ARG A 199 -8.00 -0.34 -7.53
N ARG A 200 -7.75 0.96 -7.46
CA ARG A 200 -6.63 1.59 -8.16
C ARG A 200 -5.28 1.09 -7.66
N TYR A 201 -5.14 0.83 -6.37
CA TYR A 201 -3.91 0.27 -5.80
C TYR A 201 -3.63 -1.13 -6.37
N TRP A 202 -4.58 -2.06 -6.32
CA TRP A 202 -4.38 -3.40 -6.90
C TRP A 202 -4.15 -3.34 -8.42
N MET A 203 -4.81 -2.42 -9.12
CA MET A 203 -4.63 -2.23 -10.55
C MET A 203 -3.19 -1.79 -10.89
N LEU A 204 -2.56 -0.95 -10.07
CA LEU A 204 -1.24 -0.39 -10.38
C LEU A 204 -0.09 -1.15 -9.72
N ARG A 205 -0.29 -1.67 -8.51
CA ARG A 205 0.74 -2.22 -7.62
C ARG A 205 0.44 -3.61 -7.09
N GLY A 206 -0.70 -4.16 -7.47
CA GLY A 206 -1.13 -5.48 -7.08
C GLY A 206 -0.09 -6.59 -7.28
N LYS A 207 -0.05 -7.53 -6.34
CA LYS A 207 0.78 -8.73 -6.35
C LYS A 207 -0.10 -9.97 -6.17
N PRO A 208 0.20 -11.11 -6.83
CA PRO A 208 1.41 -11.39 -7.63
C PRO A 208 1.46 -10.69 -8.99
N ALA A 209 0.32 -10.25 -9.51
CA ALA A 209 0.20 -9.46 -10.74
C ALA A 209 -0.87 -8.38 -10.56
N GLN A 210 -0.80 -7.33 -11.39
CA GLN A 210 -1.79 -6.25 -11.38
C GLN A 210 -3.20 -6.78 -11.66
N ALA A 211 -4.17 -6.36 -10.84
CA ALA A 211 -5.52 -6.90 -10.87
C ALA A 211 -6.57 -5.87 -10.48
N VAL A 212 -7.82 -6.12 -10.85
CA VAL A 212 -8.98 -5.36 -10.41
C VAL A 212 -10.03 -6.31 -9.82
N PHE A 213 -10.69 -5.87 -8.76
CA PHE A 213 -11.87 -6.56 -8.25
C PHE A 213 -13.16 -5.95 -8.82
N GLY A 214 -14.22 -6.75 -8.81
CA GLY A 214 -15.54 -6.40 -9.34
C GLY A 214 -16.19 -5.18 -8.70
N SER A 215 -17.34 -4.77 -9.24
CA SER A 215 -18.15 -3.71 -8.63
C SER A 215 -18.77 -4.20 -7.32
N VAL A 216 -18.85 -3.31 -6.33
CA VAL A 216 -19.50 -3.53 -5.03
C VAL A 216 -20.26 -2.26 -4.66
N GLU A 217 -21.37 -2.41 -3.94
CA GLU A 217 -22.19 -1.27 -3.49
C GLU A 217 -21.52 -0.54 -2.32
N GLY A 218 -21.11 -1.27 -1.28
CA GLY A 218 -20.30 -0.80 -0.16
C GLY A 218 -18.97 -1.53 -0.03
N ALA A 219 -18.04 -0.95 0.73
CA ALA A 219 -16.75 -1.56 1.00
C ALA A 219 -16.87 -2.87 1.82
N ALA A 220 -17.84 -2.97 2.74
CA ALA A 220 -18.09 -4.20 3.49
C ALA A 220 -18.54 -5.37 2.59
N ASP A 221 -19.27 -5.08 1.51
CA ASP A 221 -19.82 -6.11 0.62
C ASP A 221 -18.71 -6.83 -0.16
N MET A 222 -17.50 -6.25 -0.21
CA MET A 222 -16.30 -6.94 -0.70
C MET A 222 -16.11 -8.30 0.01
N TRP A 223 -16.44 -8.38 1.30
CA TRP A 223 -16.28 -9.60 2.08
C TRP A 223 -17.23 -10.72 1.67
N SER A 224 -18.46 -10.42 1.27
CA SER A 224 -19.45 -11.42 0.86
C SER A 224 -19.42 -11.68 -0.64
N ASP A 225 -19.31 -10.63 -1.45
CA ASP A 225 -19.69 -10.68 -2.85
C ASP A 225 -18.51 -11.03 -3.76
N LEU A 226 -17.29 -10.71 -3.33
CA LEU A 226 -16.09 -10.98 -4.11
C LEU A 226 -15.50 -12.36 -3.77
N SER A 227 -15.14 -13.11 -4.80
CA SER A 227 -14.49 -14.43 -4.70
C SER A 227 -13.26 -14.58 -5.58
N PHE A 228 -13.04 -13.63 -6.50
CA PHE A 228 -11.88 -13.57 -7.39
C PHE A 228 -11.59 -12.13 -7.79
N VAL A 229 -10.43 -11.93 -8.42
CA VAL A 229 -10.05 -10.70 -9.13
C VAL A 229 -9.77 -11.03 -10.59
N THR A 230 -9.90 -10.04 -11.47
CA THR A 230 -9.49 -10.13 -12.89
C THR A 230 -8.11 -9.53 -13.03
N LEU A 231 -7.16 -10.28 -13.61
CA LEU A 231 -5.82 -9.75 -13.90
C LEU A 231 -5.88 -8.81 -15.11
N LEU A 232 -4.91 -7.88 -15.22
CA LEU A 232 -4.89 -6.91 -16.32
C LEU A 232 -4.55 -7.49 -17.70
N ASP A 233 -4.28 -8.80 -17.80
CA ASP A 233 -4.30 -9.50 -19.09
C ASP A 233 -5.72 -9.68 -19.64
N ASN A 234 -6.74 -9.30 -18.84
CA ASN A 234 -8.17 -9.29 -19.16
C ASN A 234 -8.75 -10.67 -19.53
N VAL A 235 -8.02 -11.74 -19.23
CA VAL A 235 -8.40 -13.13 -19.53
C VAL A 235 -8.33 -13.98 -18.27
N SER A 236 -7.31 -13.79 -17.44
CA SER A 236 -7.09 -14.62 -16.27
C SER A 236 -7.71 -14.01 -15.02
N THR A 237 -8.11 -14.89 -14.12
CA THR A 237 -8.64 -14.55 -12.80
C THR A 237 -7.79 -15.20 -11.73
N ALA A 238 -7.63 -14.54 -10.58
CA ALA A 238 -7.01 -15.12 -9.41
C ALA A 238 -8.04 -15.27 -8.26
N PRO A 239 -8.02 -16.37 -7.50
CA PRO A 239 -8.91 -16.54 -6.36
C PRO A 239 -8.63 -15.48 -5.30
N LEU A 240 -9.68 -15.09 -4.57
CA LEU A 240 -9.62 -14.10 -3.51
C LEU A 240 -9.89 -14.78 -2.16
N PHE A 241 -8.85 -14.89 -1.35
CA PHE A 241 -8.87 -15.47 -0.02
C PHE A 241 -9.27 -14.43 1.03
N LYS A 242 -9.96 -14.91 2.07
CA LYS A 242 -10.51 -14.09 3.16
C LYS A 242 -9.99 -14.65 4.48
N TYR A 243 -9.34 -13.80 5.27
CA TYR A 243 -8.77 -14.17 6.56
C TYR A 243 -9.50 -13.39 7.63
N ALA A 244 -10.40 -14.06 8.35
CA ALA A 244 -11.15 -13.42 9.42
C ALA A 244 -10.19 -12.94 10.51
N ASN A 245 -10.42 -11.72 11.01
CA ASN A 245 -9.58 -11.11 12.03
C ASN A 245 -9.55 -11.97 13.29
N GLY A 246 -8.35 -12.31 13.78
CA GLY A 246 -8.20 -13.21 14.94
C GLY A 246 -8.58 -14.66 14.67
N ALA A 247 -8.73 -15.12 13.42
CA ALA A 247 -8.92 -16.55 13.16
C ALA A 247 -7.60 -17.32 13.25
N VAL A 248 -7.64 -18.50 13.87
CA VAL A 248 -6.56 -19.49 13.78
C VAL A 248 -6.70 -20.17 12.43
N VAL A 249 -5.82 -19.86 11.49
CA VAL A 249 -5.83 -20.47 10.15
C VAL A 249 -4.62 -21.40 10.02
N GLY A 250 -4.84 -22.62 9.54
CA GLY A 250 -3.80 -23.63 9.33
C GLY A 250 -2.78 -23.26 8.24
N TYR A 251 -1.89 -24.22 7.91
CA TYR A 251 -0.74 -24.07 7.01
C TYR A 251 -1.03 -23.19 5.77
N GLY A 252 -0.27 -22.09 5.61
CA GLY A 252 -0.44 -21.05 4.58
C GLY A 252 -0.35 -19.62 5.15
N GLY A 253 -0.72 -19.47 6.42
CA GLY A 253 -0.43 -18.28 7.25
C GLY A 253 -1.42 -17.14 7.07
N SER A 254 -2.28 -16.94 8.07
CA SER A 254 -3.12 -15.75 8.24
C SER A 254 -2.33 -14.52 8.70
N ALA A 255 -1.02 -14.45 8.48
CA ALA A 255 -0.30 -13.21 8.72
C ALA A 255 -0.79 -12.16 7.69
N PRO A 256 -1.18 -10.95 8.12
CA PRO A 256 -1.39 -9.84 7.18
C PRO A 256 -0.11 -9.57 6.40
N ARG A 257 -0.24 -9.25 5.11
CA ARG A 257 0.88 -8.98 4.19
C ARG A 257 0.66 -7.64 3.49
N VAL A 258 1.75 -7.05 3.01
CA VAL A 258 1.68 -5.86 2.13
C VAL A 258 0.87 -6.20 0.88
N GLY A 259 -0.07 -5.33 0.54
CA GLY A 259 -1.03 -5.49 -0.55
C GLY A 259 -2.36 -6.10 -0.14
N ASP A 260 -2.50 -6.68 1.06
CA ASP A 260 -3.79 -7.16 1.53
C ASP A 260 -4.77 -5.99 1.73
N LEU A 261 -6.07 -6.25 1.54
CA LEU A 261 -7.13 -5.28 1.83
C LEU A 261 -7.75 -5.55 3.18
N VAL A 262 -7.62 -4.62 4.12
CA VAL A 262 -8.33 -4.65 5.41
C VAL A 262 -9.77 -4.22 5.18
N ILE A 263 -10.72 -5.04 5.63
CA ILE A 263 -12.16 -4.81 5.46
C ILE A 263 -12.81 -4.52 6.81
N TYR A 264 -13.58 -3.44 6.86
CA TYR A 264 -14.43 -3.08 7.97
C TYR A 264 -15.89 -3.41 7.63
N PRO A 265 -16.65 -4.01 8.56
CA PRO A 265 -18.06 -4.30 8.35
C PRO A 265 -18.87 -3.00 8.37
N ARG A 266 -20.11 -3.07 7.90
CA ARG A 266 -21.10 -1.99 8.11
C ARG A 266 -21.40 -1.86 9.60
N ASP A 267 -21.71 -0.65 10.06
CA ASP A 267 -22.28 -0.43 11.39
C ASP A 267 -23.73 0.04 11.33
N ASN A 268 -24.50 -0.30 12.37
CA ASN A 268 -25.88 0.18 12.50
C ASN A 268 -25.95 1.57 13.16
N GLU A 269 -24.84 2.02 13.76
CA GLU A 269 -24.72 3.34 14.39
C GLU A 269 -24.47 4.46 13.36
N GLY A 270 -24.15 4.10 12.11
CA GLY A 270 -23.99 5.03 11.00
C GLY A 270 -22.63 5.72 10.94
N LYS A 271 -21.62 5.29 11.71
CA LYS A 271 -20.25 5.82 11.61
C LYS A 271 -19.55 5.31 10.35
N VAL A 272 -19.84 4.07 9.97
CA VAL A 272 -19.27 3.39 8.79
C VAL A 272 -20.39 2.59 8.06
N PRO A 273 -21.42 3.25 7.52
CA PRO A 273 -22.65 2.60 7.04
C PRO A 273 -22.45 1.69 5.80
N TYR A 274 -21.38 1.93 5.04
CA TYR A 274 -20.99 1.12 3.88
C TYR A 274 -19.81 0.18 4.16
N GLY A 275 -19.35 0.12 5.42
CA GLY A 275 -18.05 -0.42 5.76
C GLY A 275 -16.91 0.44 5.21
N HIS A 276 -15.70 -0.09 5.29
CA HIS A 276 -14.50 0.60 4.83
C HIS A 276 -13.47 -0.39 4.32
N VAL A 277 -12.57 0.09 3.45
CA VAL A 277 -11.46 -0.71 2.94
C VAL A 277 -10.17 0.11 2.94
N ALA A 278 -9.09 -0.52 3.39
CA ALA A 278 -7.75 0.04 3.40
C ALA A 278 -6.73 -0.96 2.87
N VAL A 279 -5.64 -0.47 2.29
CA VAL A 279 -4.55 -1.30 1.78
C VAL A 279 -3.45 -1.41 2.84
N ILE A 280 -3.00 -2.63 3.18
CA ILE A 280 -1.81 -2.80 4.01
C ILE A 280 -0.57 -2.46 3.19
N VAL A 281 0.22 -1.50 3.65
CA VAL A 281 1.40 -1.00 2.94
C VAL A 281 2.72 -1.28 3.64
N ARG A 282 2.66 -1.65 4.93
CA ARG A 282 3.80 -2.17 5.70
C ARG A 282 3.28 -3.01 6.85
N VAL A 283 4.01 -4.05 7.19
CA VAL A 283 3.74 -4.91 8.35
C VAL A 283 5.02 -4.98 9.18
N GLU A 284 4.90 -4.66 10.45
CA GLU A 284 5.93 -4.86 11.47
C GLU A 284 5.44 -6.01 12.36
N LEU A 285 6.01 -7.20 12.15
CA LEU A 285 5.77 -8.30 13.07
C LEU A 285 6.57 -8.05 14.34
N PRO A 286 6.06 -8.50 15.50
CA PRO A 286 6.84 -8.47 16.72
C PRO A 286 8.13 -9.29 16.55
N GLU A 287 9.22 -8.83 17.17
CA GLU A 287 10.44 -9.60 17.28
C GLU A 287 10.21 -10.80 18.19
N GLU A 288 10.72 -11.98 17.81
CA GLU A 288 10.71 -13.15 18.70
C GLU A 288 11.65 -12.85 19.87
N GLU A 289 11.10 -12.51 21.04
CA GLU A 289 11.89 -12.40 22.26
C GLU A 289 12.07 -13.80 22.85
N ASP A 290 13.32 -14.29 22.90
CA ASP A 290 13.74 -15.66 23.27
C ASP A 290 13.26 -16.16 24.66
N SER A 291 12.51 -15.36 25.43
CA SER A 291 12.39 -15.56 26.88
C SER A 291 10.98 -15.47 27.51
N GLN A 292 9.89 -15.37 26.74
CA GLN A 292 8.52 -15.45 27.29
C GLN A 292 7.54 -16.23 26.38
N PRO A 293 7.34 -17.55 26.59
CA PRO A 293 6.52 -18.39 25.70
C PRO A 293 5.00 -18.14 25.71
N GLN A 294 4.50 -17.11 26.40
CA GLN A 294 3.05 -16.99 26.70
C GLN A 294 2.48 -15.57 26.60
N ALA A 295 3.28 -14.54 26.34
CA ALA A 295 2.76 -13.19 26.14
C ALA A 295 2.32 -13.01 24.68
N ALA A 296 1.20 -12.31 24.47
CA ALA A 296 0.86 -11.86 23.13
C ALA A 296 1.90 -10.84 22.68
N LEU A 297 2.43 -11.04 21.48
CA LEU A 297 3.45 -10.18 20.92
C LEU A 297 2.78 -9.02 20.15
N GLU A 298 3.36 -7.82 20.25
CA GLU A 298 2.81 -6.60 19.64
C GLU A 298 3.60 -6.19 18.40
N GLY A 299 2.90 -6.11 17.27
CA GLY A 299 3.37 -5.57 16.01
C GLY A 299 2.49 -4.41 15.53
N ARG A 300 2.67 -4.03 14.27
CA ARG A 300 1.90 -2.95 13.62
C ARG A 300 1.60 -3.27 12.17
N VAL A 301 0.45 -2.81 11.68
CA VAL A 301 0.15 -2.72 10.26
C VAL A 301 -0.02 -1.26 9.87
N TYR A 302 0.53 -0.87 8.73
CA TYR A 302 0.40 0.48 8.19
C TYR A 302 -0.59 0.42 7.03
N LEU A 303 -1.48 1.39 6.98
CA LEU A 303 -2.58 1.44 6.02
C LEU A 303 -2.37 2.58 5.03
N ALA A 304 -2.84 2.39 3.80
CA ALA A 304 -3.05 3.44 2.82
C ALA A 304 -4.50 3.39 2.36
N GLU A 305 -5.20 4.51 2.47
CA GLU A 305 -6.64 4.58 2.20
C GLU A 305 -7.08 6.00 1.83
N GLN A 306 -8.28 6.10 1.27
CA GLN A 306 -9.02 7.36 1.10
C GLN A 306 -10.31 7.28 1.92
N ASN A 307 -10.92 8.43 2.18
CA ASN A 307 -12.23 8.52 2.82
C ASN A 307 -12.28 7.96 4.27
N TRP A 308 -11.16 8.01 4.99
CA TRP A 308 -11.12 7.77 6.44
C TRP A 308 -10.85 9.07 7.18
N TYR A 309 -9.69 9.69 6.91
CA TYR A 309 -9.36 11.06 7.28
C TYR A 309 -9.06 11.88 6.03
N ASN A 310 -9.29 13.19 6.13
CA ASN A 310 -9.09 14.15 5.06
C ASN A 310 -7.90 15.09 5.33
N ASN A 311 -6.91 14.58 6.06
CA ASN A 311 -5.68 15.29 6.37
C ASN A 311 -4.54 14.75 5.50
N PRO A 312 -3.50 15.57 5.22
CA PRO A 312 -2.27 15.04 4.66
C PRO A 312 -1.77 13.88 5.52
N TRP A 313 -1.30 12.84 4.86
CA TRP A 313 -0.72 11.67 5.52
C TRP A 313 0.50 12.08 6.36
N PRO A 314 0.90 11.31 7.39
CA PRO A 314 1.99 11.70 8.27
C PRO A 314 3.31 12.00 7.55
N GLU A 315 3.95 13.08 7.99
CA GLU A 315 5.32 13.44 7.61
C GLU A 315 6.35 12.39 8.07
N PRO A 316 7.56 12.38 7.48
CA PRO A 316 8.03 13.25 6.39
C PRO A 316 7.74 12.68 4.99
N TYR A 317 7.25 11.44 4.92
CA TYR A 317 7.18 10.71 3.65
C TYR A 317 5.78 10.67 3.03
N HIS A 318 4.73 10.94 3.82
CA HIS A 318 3.34 10.91 3.34
C HIS A 318 3.01 9.60 2.61
N ASN A 319 3.45 8.46 3.13
CA ASN A 319 3.43 7.16 2.45
C ASN A 319 2.54 6.07 3.08
N TYR A 320 1.81 6.42 4.14
CA TYR A 320 0.71 5.66 4.75
C TYR A 320 -0.25 6.66 5.39
N SER A 321 -1.54 6.35 5.53
CA SER A 321 -2.54 7.20 6.20
C SER A 321 -2.43 7.12 7.71
N ARG A 322 -2.32 5.90 8.25
CA ARG A 322 -2.23 5.58 9.68
C ARG A 322 -1.63 4.19 9.89
N TRP A 323 -1.41 3.82 11.14
CA TRP A 323 -1.04 2.46 11.52
C TRP A 323 -1.99 1.95 12.60
N LEU A 324 -2.10 0.63 12.71
CA LEU A 324 -2.93 -0.07 13.67
C LEU A 324 -2.11 -1.12 14.45
N PRO A 325 -2.39 -1.32 15.75
CA PRO A 325 -1.79 -2.41 16.51
C PRO A 325 -2.12 -3.78 15.90
N LEU A 326 -1.11 -4.62 15.78
CA LEU A 326 -1.23 -6.03 15.39
C LEU A 326 -0.85 -6.90 16.59
N ARG A 327 -1.79 -7.68 17.09
CA ARG A 327 -1.54 -8.65 18.16
C ARG A 327 -1.29 -10.03 17.57
N VAL A 328 -0.19 -10.65 17.96
CA VAL A 328 0.16 -12.02 17.57
C VAL A 328 0.10 -12.92 18.80
N THR A 329 -0.79 -13.91 18.79
CA THR A 329 -0.95 -14.88 19.87
C THR A 329 -0.48 -16.25 19.39
N ALA A 330 0.49 -16.82 20.10
CA ALA A 330 0.89 -18.20 19.96
C ALA A 330 -0.08 -19.09 20.77
N PRO A 331 -0.91 -19.93 20.13
CA PRO A 331 -1.72 -20.88 20.86
C PRO A 331 -0.82 -22.08 21.31
N PRO A 332 -1.34 -23.05 22.09
CA PRO A 332 -0.56 -24.17 22.61
C PRO A 332 0.29 -24.89 21.55
N GLN A 333 1.42 -25.48 21.96
CA GLN A 333 2.41 -26.11 21.08
C GLN A 333 1.79 -26.91 19.92
N GLY A 334 2.18 -26.57 18.69
CA GLY A 334 1.72 -27.24 17.45
C GLY A 334 0.53 -26.57 16.75
N THR A 335 0.03 -25.44 17.24
CA THR A 335 -1.04 -24.66 16.60
C THR A 335 -0.49 -23.44 15.84
N ALA A 336 -1.22 -23.01 14.81
CA ALA A 336 -0.84 -21.86 13.99
C ALA A 336 -1.02 -20.54 14.75
N LEU A 337 -0.16 -19.56 14.47
CA LEU A 337 -0.26 -18.22 15.04
C LEU A 337 -1.61 -17.57 14.69
N GLN A 338 -2.16 -16.84 15.65
CA GLN A 338 -3.36 -16.02 15.49
C GLN A 338 -2.95 -14.55 15.38
N TYR A 339 -3.49 -13.87 14.37
CA TYR A 339 -3.20 -12.46 14.08
C TYR A 339 -4.47 -11.65 14.23
N THR A 340 -4.42 -10.60 15.05
CA THR A 340 -5.55 -9.69 15.29
C THR A 340 -5.12 -8.25 15.06
N ILE A 341 -5.71 -7.58 14.08
CA ILE A 341 -5.56 -6.14 13.89
C ILE A 341 -6.60 -5.43 14.75
N HIS A 342 -6.17 -4.48 15.57
CA HIS A 342 -7.04 -3.70 16.45
C HIS A 342 -7.22 -2.29 15.91
N ASP A 343 -8.45 -1.80 15.97
CA ASP A 343 -8.80 -0.42 15.67
C ASP A 343 -9.83 0.03 16.70
N ASP A 344 -9.50 1.09 17.44
CA ASP A 344 -10.34 1.60 18.53
C ASP A 344 -11.60 2.30 18.01
N TYR A 345 -11.62 2.68 16.73
CA TYR A 345 -12.75 3.39 16.12
C TYR A 345 -13.88 2.43 15.71
N HIS A 346 -13.53 1.32 15.05
CA HIS A 346 -14.50 0.38 14.50
C HIS A 346 -13.89 -1.02 14.32
N PRO A 347 -14.58 -2.13 14.68
CA PRO A 347 -14.07 -3.48 14.47
C PRO A 347 -13.67 -3.78 13.02
N ILE A 348 -12.63 -4.58 12.87
CA ILE A 348 -12.15 -5.10 11.58
C ILE A 348 -12.71 -6.50 11.36
N GLN A 349 -13.29 -6.72 10.19
CA GLN A 349 -13.83 -8.03 9.79
C GLN A 349 -12.70 -9.01 9.44
N GLY A 350 -11.65 -8.53 8.78
CA GLY A 350 -10.50 -9.32 8.38
C GLY A 350 -9.73 -8.64 7.26
N TRP A 351 -8.92 -9.42 6.55
CA TRP A 351 -8.27 -8.95 5.33
C TRP A 351 -8.44 -9.94 4.18
N MET A 352 -8.29 -9.41 2.97
CA MET A 352 -8.44 -10.16 1.73
C MET A 352 -7.14 -10.13 0.93
N ARG A 353 -6.81 -11.26 0.30
CA ARG A 353 -5.62 -11.45 -0.54
C ARG A 353 -5.99 -12.22 -1.78
N TYR A 354 -5.49 -11.84 -2.94
CA TYR A 354 -5.66 -12.65 -4.15
C TYR A 354 -4.35 -13.32 -4.56
N GLY A 355 -4.47 -14.41 -5.32
CA GLY A 355 -3.32 -15.16 -5.82
C GLY A 355 -2.89 -16.26 -4.86
N ASP A 356 -1.84 -16.02 -4.06
CA ASP A 356 -1.27 -17.04 -3.17
C ASP A 356 -1.86 -16.93 -1.74
N PRO A 357 -2.30 -18.05 -1.13
CA PRO A 357 -2.91 -18.05 0.20
C PRO A 357 -1.95 -17.71 1.36
#